data_AF-A0A0W8C1M9-F1
#
_entry.id   AF-A0A0W8C1M9-F1
#
_cell.length_a   1.000
_cell.length_b   1.000
_cell.length_c   1.000
_cell.angle_alpha   90.00
_cell.angle_beta   90.00
_cell.angle_gamma   90.00
#
_symmetry.space_group_name_H-M   'P 1'
#
loop_
_entity.id
_entity.type
_entity.pdbx_description
1 polymer ?
#
loop_
_entity_poly.entity_id
_entity_poly.type
_entity_poly.pdbx_seq_one_letter_code
_entity_poly.pdbx_strand_id
1 'polypeptide(L)'
;MVANIPRIQDWISDHFQERSGKPFGVRLVGKNKVIYLAKPEHFEQVLTKQASNFNKGIDVHVVFSDFMGNGILLVNGDRWKYHRKVLVNLFSARALRDFMTPVVQKNVQALMQILSQASASGDELDIYKLMNKFTFETFTEIGFGRKLGNLKSLDDHPFEVAFDQRTKSVQRDFHIQCGYGSSNAG
;
A
#
# COMPACT_ATOMS: atom_id res chain seq x y z
N MET A 1 12.96 8.84 18.42
CA MET A 1 12.00 8.20 17.49
C MET A 1 10.55 8.45 17.90
N VAL A 2 10.08 8.01 19.09
CA VAL A 2 8.65 8.14 19.49
C VAL A 2 8.13 9.58 19.44
N ALA A 3 8.92 10.56 19.90
CA ALA A 3 8.57 11.98 19.82
C ALA A 3 8.42 12.53 18.38
N ASN A 4 8.94 11.81 17.38
CA ASN A 4 8.93 12.21 15.97
C ASN A 4 7.92 11.42 15.13
N ILE A 5 7.01 10.64 15.74
CA ILE A 5 5.97 9.89 15.00
C ILE A 5 5.21 10.76 13.96
N PRO A 6 4.77 12.00 14.27
CA PRO A 6 4.06 12.84 13.31
C PRO A 6 4.90 13.26 12.08
N ARG A 7 6.23 13.25 12.21
CA ARG A 7 7.20 13.64 11.18
C ARG A 7 8.20 12.51 10.89
N ILE A 8 7.76 11.26 10.99
CA ILE A 8 8.67 10.11 10.99
C ILE A 8 9.48 10.01 9.69
N GLN A 9 8.87 10.36 8.55
CA GLN A 9 9.53 10.35 7.25
C GLN A 9 10.61 11.42 7.15
N ASP A 10 10.33 12.63 7.61
CA ASP A 10 11.31 13.72 7.65
C ASP A 10 12.44 13.36 8.60
N TRP A 11 12.11 12.84 9.79
CA TRP A 11 13.09 12.41 10.78
C TRP A 11 14.03 11.31 10.23
N ILE A 12 13.49 10.32 9.51
CA ILE A 12 14.29 9.29 8.83
C ILE A 12 15.19 9.92 7.76
N SER A 13 14.65 10.85 6.97
CA SER A 13 15.36 11.53 5.90
C SER A 13 16.52 12.39 6.44
N ASP A 14 16.28 13.18 7.48
CA ASP A 14 17.28 13.96 8.20
C ASP A 14 18.45 13.06 8.65
N HIS A 15 18.12 11.89 9.22
CA HIS A 15 19.12 10.93 9.68
C HIS A 15 19.99 10.36 8.54
N PHE A 16 19.41 10.17 7.36
CA PHE A 16 20.17 9.74 6.19
C PHE A 16 21.04 10.86 5.63
N GLN A 17 20.55 12.10 5.62
CA GLN A 17 21.33 13.25 5.15
C GLN A 17 22.58 13.45 6.02
N GLU A 18 22.41 13.46 7.35
CA GLU A 18 23.51 13.56 8.32
C GLU A 18 24.57 12.45 8.15
N ARG A 19 24.14 11.27 7.70
CA ARG A 19 24.99 10.07 7.59
C ARG A 19 25.45 9.79 6.17
N SER A 20 25.20 10.70 5.23
CA SER A 20 25.50 10.52 3.81
C SER A 20 24.94 9.19 3.26
N GLY A 21 23.69 8.88 3.64
CA GLY A 21 22.94 7.69 3.27
C GLY A 21 23.40 6.39 3.91
N LYS A 22 24.34 6.40 4.87
CA LYS A 22 24.77 5.18 5.57
C LYS A 22 23.61 4.59 6.39
N PRO A 23 23.48 3.26 6.48
CA PRO A 23 22.47 2.63 7.31
C PRO A 23 22.56 3.06 8.76
N PHE A 24 21.42 3.16 9.44
CA PHE A 24 21.38 3.37 10.87
C PHE A 24 20.34 2.48 11.52
N GLY A 25 20.61 2.10 12.78
CA GLY A 25 19.74 1.25 13.56
C GLY A 25 19.13 2.01 14.72
N VAL A 26 17.86 1.73 15.00
CA VAL A 26 17.15 2.28 16.14
C VAL A 26 16.66 1.12 16.99
N ARG A 27 16.97 1.17 18.29
CA ARG A 27 16.48 0.22 19.28
C ARG A 27 15.48 0.94 20.16
N LEU A 28 14.23 0.50 20.12
CA LEU A 28 13.22 0.92 21.08
C LEU A 28 13.25 -0.02 22.28
N VAL A 29 13.00 0.52 23.47
CA VAL A 29 12.98 -0.26 24.71
C VAL A 29 11.88 -1.33 24.60
N GLY A 30 12.23 -2.58 24.89
CA GLY A 30 11.32 -3.73 24.76
C GLY A 30 11.07 -4.20 23.32
N LYS A 31 11.88 -3.78 22.34
CA LYS A 31 11.68 -4.12 20.92
C LYS A 31 12.91 -4.63 20.20
N ASN A 32 12.64 -5.29 19.08
CA ASN A 32 13.63 -5.60 18.07
C ASN A 32 14.24 -4.31 17.48
N LYS A 33 15.52 -4.39 17.13
CA LYS A 33 16.26 -3.31 16.47
C LYS A 33 15.70 -3.15 15.05
N VAL A 34 15.28 -1.94 14.68
CA VAL A 34 14.90 -1.57 13.32
C VAL A 34 16.12 -0.99 12.61
N ILE A 35 16.37 -1.40 11.37
CA ILE A 35 17.48 -0.89 10.55
C ILE A 35 16.89 -0.17 9.35
N TYR A 36 17.32 1.07 9.14
CA TYR A 36 16.93 1.90 8.01
C TYR A 36 18.01 1.87 6.93
N LEU A 37 17.58 1.71 5.68
CA LEU A 37 18.43 1.65 4.48
C LEU A 37 17.99 2.73 3.49
N ALA A 38 18.95 3.38 2.81
CA ALA A 38 18.66 4.43 1.82
C ALA A 38 19.44 4.29 0.49
N LYS A 39 20.42 3.38 0.40
CA LYS A 39 21.24 3.23 -0.82
C LYS A 39 20.79 2.06 -1.68
N PRO A 40 20.82 2.19 -3.02
CA PRO A 40 20.42 1.13 -3.94
C PRO A 40 21.13 -0.21 -3.69
N GLU A 41 22.41 -0.19 -3.33
CA GLU A 41 23.19 -1.42 -3.10
C GLU A 41 22.63 -2.21 -1.91
N HIS A 42 22.13 -1.53 -0.88
CA HIS A 42 21.51 -2.20 0.26
C HIS A 42 20.16 -2.81 -0.12
N PHE A 43 19.36 -2.12 -0.93
CA PHE A 43 18.10 -2.65 -1.43
C PHE A 43 18.31 -3.86 -2.34
N GLU A 44 19.34 -3.85 -3.19
CA GLU A 44 19.69 -5.01 -4.01
C GLU A 44 20.05 -6.24 -3.14
N GLN A 45 20.82 -6.03 -2.07
CA GLN A 45 21.16 -7.09 -1.12
C GLN A 45 19.91 -7.68 -0.46
N VAL A 46 19.02 -6.82 0.06
CA VAL A 46 17.84 -7.23 0.83
C VAL A 46 16.74 -7.80 -0.06
N LEU A 47 16.42 -7.13 -1.17
CA LEU A 47 15.25 -7.47 -2.00
C LEU A 47 15.56 -8.49 -3.10
N THR A 48 16.84 -8.70 -3.44
CA THR A 48 17.24 -9.61 -4.53
C THR A 48 18.20 -10.69 -4.06
N LYS A 49 19.43 -10.33 -3.67
CA LYS A 49 20.52 -11.30 -3.43
C LYS A 49 20.25 -12.20 -2.23
N GLN A 50 19.65 -11.66 -1.18
CA GLN A 50 19.41 -12.34 0.09
C GLN A 50 17.93 -12.33 0.48
N ALA A 51 17.02 -12.24 -0.50
CA ALA A 51 15.58 -12.11 -0.25
C ALA A 51 15.01 -13.24 0.63
N SER A 52 15.59 -14.45 0.57
CA SER A 52 15.20 -15.57 1.44
C SER A 52 15.51 -15.35 2.92
N ASN A 53 16.47 -14.48 3.24
CA ASN A 53 16.88 -14.15 4.61
C ASN A 53 16.03 -13.01 5.19
N PHE A 54 15.33 -12.26 4.34
CA PHE A 54 14.53 -11.10 4.73
C PHE A 54 13.04 -11.36 4.47
N ASN A 55 12.40 -12.03 5.43
CA ASN A 55 10.95 -12.18 5.42
C ASN A 55 10.27 -10.82 5.71
N LYS A 56 9.03 -10.67 5.26
CA LYS A 56 8.23 -9.43 5.45
C LYS A 56 7.95 -9.07 6.92
N GLY A 57 8.31 -9.93 7.86
CA GLY A 57 8.22 -9.69 9.30
C GLY A 57 6.91 -10.17 9.93
N ILE A 58 7.00 -10.62 11.18
CA ILE A 58 5.84 -11.10 11.95
C ILE A 58 4.85 -9.96 12.22
N ASP A 59 5.35 -8.75 12.47
CA ASP A 59 4.52 -7.57 12.76
C ASP A 59 3.64 -7.17 11.58
N VAL A 60 4.18 -7.22 10.35
CA VAL A 60 3.40 -6.99 9.13
C VAL A 60 2.31 -8.06 8.99
N HIS A 61 2.64 -9.32 9.24
CA HIS A 61 1.66 -10.39 9.16
C HIS A 61 0.55 -10.25 10.20
N VAL A 62 0.90 -10.01 11.48
CA VAL A 62 -0.06 -9.87 12.58
C VAL A 62 -1.03 -8.73 12.29
N VAL A 63 -0.50 -7.55 11.92
CA VAL A 63 -1.33 -6.36 11.75
C VAL A 63 -2.23 -6.46 10.50
N PHE A 64 -1.75 -7.04 9.41
CA PHE A 64 -2.50 -7.06 8.15
C PHE A 64 -3.33 -8.34 7.92
N SER A 65 -3.06 -9.44 8.63
CA SER A 65 -3.70 -10.74 8.35
C SER A 65 -5.21 -10.76 8.58
N ASP A 66 -5.73 -10.04 9.57
CA ASP A 66 -7.18 -9.93 9.79
C ASP A 66 -7.90 -9.22 8.64
N PHE A 67 -7.20 -8.34 7.91
CA PHE A 67 -7.77 -7.60 6.79
C PHE A 67 -7.56 -8.31 5.45
N MET A 68 -6.33 -8.78 5.20
CA MET A 68 -5.91 -9.32 3.91
C MET A 68 -5.76 -10.85 3.89
N GLY A 69 -6.07 -11.52 5.00
CA GLY A 69 -5.86 -12.95 5.19
C GLY A 69 -4.40 -13.37 5.04
N ASN A 70 -4.16 -14.64 4.71
CA ASN A 70 -2.83 -15.11 4.30
C ASN A 70 -2.61 -14.88 2.80
N GLY A 71 -2.85 -13.66 2.34
CA GLY A 71 -2.71 -13.26 0.93
C GLY A 71 -1.26 -13.18 0.46
N ILE A 72 -1.06 -13.09 -0.87
CA ILE A 72 0.27 -12.98 -1.50
C ILE A 72 1.12 -11.84 -0.93
N LEU A 73 0.48 -10.78 -0.42
CA LEU A 73 1.16 -9.65 0.18
C LEU A 73 1.82 -10.00 1.52
N LEU A 74 1.31 -11.00 2.25
CA LEU A 74 1.74 -11.32 3.63
C LEU A 74 2.53 -12.62 3.74
N VAL A 75 2.26 -13.61 2.89
CA VAL A 75 2.98 -14.90 2.92
C VAL A 75 4.42 -14.76 2.41
N ASN A 76 5.29 -15.66 2.86
CA ASN A 76 6.71 -15.76 2.50
C ASN A 76 7.04 -17.14 1.91
N GLY A 77 8.25 -17.31 1.39
CA GLY A 77 8.79 -18.61 0.96
C GLY A 77 7.95 -19.31 -0.10
N ASP A 78 7.77 -20.63 0.05
CA ASP A 78 7.11 -21.45 -0.98
C ASP A 78 5.61 -21.16 -1.12
N ARG A 79 4.93 -20.75 -0.04
CA ARG A 79 3.55 -20.26 -0.13
C ARG A 79 3.47 -19.03 -1.01
N TRP A 80 4.38 -18.06 -0.83
CA TRP A 80 4.44 -16.90 -1.70
C TRP A 80 4.72 -17.28 -3.16
N LYS A 81 5.68 -18.19 -3.42
CA LYS A 81 5.97 -18.66 -4.78
C LYS A 81 4.74 -19.29 -5.43
N TYR A 82 4.01 -20.11 -4.68
CA TYR A 82 2.76 -20.72 -5.14
C TYR A 82 1.71 -19.67 -5.50
N HIS A 83 1.39 -18.76 -4.57
CA HIS A 83 0.43 -17.68 -4.84
C HIS A 83 0.85 -16.82 -6.04
N ARG A 84 2.14 -16.46 -6.14
CA ARG A 84 2.68 -15.68 -7.26
C ARG A 84 2.54 -16.41 -8.58
N LYS A 85 2.84 -17.71 -8.62
CA LYS A 85 2.73 -18.53 -9.83
C LYS A 85 1.28 -18.57 -10.35
N VAL A 86 0.30 -18.60 -9.46
CA VAL A 86 -1.12 -18.56 -9.84
C VAL A 86 -1.51 -17.16 -10.32
N LEU A 87 -1.20 -16.13 -9.52
CA LEU A 87 -1.69 -14.76 -9.77
C LEU A 87 -1.00 -14.05 -10.94
N VAL A 88 0.27 -14.35 -11.24
CA VAL A 88 1.02 -13.66 -12.30
C VAL A 88 0.35 -13.82 -13.67
N ASN A 89 -0.36 -14.93 -13.90
CA ASN A 89 -1.08 -15.17 -15.16
C ASN A 89 -2.29 -14.24 -15.34
N LEU A 90 -2.86 -13.73 -14.25
CA LEU A 90 -3.92 -12.71 -14.30
C LEU A 90 -3.42 -11.37 -14.87
N PHE A 91 -2.10 -11.17 -14.88
CA PHE A 91 -1.43 -9.98 -15.41
C PHE A 91 -0.66 -10.27 -16.70
N SER A 92 -1.05 -11.30 -17.46
CA SER A 92 -0.47 -11.55 -18.78
C SER A 92 -0.72 -10.37 -19.73
N ALA A 93 0.15 -10.16 -20.73
CA ALA A 93 -0.03 -9.11 -21.74
C ALA A 93 -1.41 -9.17 -22.42
N ARG A 94 -1.91 -10.40 -22.66
CA ARG A 94 -3.26 -10.62 -23.17
C ARG A 94 -4.32 -10.13 -22.18
N ALA A 95 -4.21 -10.53 -20.91
CA ALA A 95 -5.19 -10.14 -19.89
C ALA A 95 -5.22 -8.63 -19.65
N LEU A 96 -4.04 -7.98 -19.64
CA LEU A 96 -3.92 -6.53 -19.57
C LEU A 96 -4.65 -5.86 -20.73
N ARG A 97 -4.33 -6.27 -21.97
CA ARG A 97 -4.90 -5.68 -23.19
C ARG A 97 -6.41 -5.93 -23.33
N ASP A 98 -6.85 -7.16 -23.12
CA ASP A 98 -8.21 -7.58 -23.47
C ASP A 98 -9.23 -7.30 -22.36
N PHE A 99 -8.80 -7.28 -21.09
CA PHE A 99 -9.71 -7.14 -19.94
C PHE A 99 -9.46 -5.87 -19.13
N MET A 100 -8.20 -5.53 -18.83
CA MET A 100 -7.91 -4.38 -17.96
C MET A 100 -7.96 -3.05 -18.71
N THR A 101 -7.35 -2.96 -19.90
CA THR A 101 -7.30 -1.72 -20.70
C THR A 101 -8.68 -1.15 -21.01
N PRO A 102 -9.70 -1.94 -21.45
CA PRO A 102 -11.02 -1.40 -21.72
C PRO A 102 -11.68 -0.79 -20.48
N VAL A 103 -11.52 -1.42 -19.31
CA VAL A 103 -12.06 -0.91 -18.04
C VAL A 103 -11.38 0.41 -17.66
N VAL A 104 -10.05 0.47 -17.75
CA VAL A 104 -9.30 1.71 -17.48
C VAL A 104 -9.73 2.82 -18.43
N GLN A 105 -9.82 2.56 -19.73
CA GLN A 105 -10.22 3.56 -20.73
C GLN A 105 -11.62 4.12 -20.46
N LYS A 106 -12.57 3.24 -20.13
CA LYS A 106 -13.94 3.62 -19.76
C LYS A 106 -13.96 4.53 -18.53
N ASN A 107 -13.20 4.19 -17.49
CA ASN A 107 -13.14 5.01 -16.27
C ASN A 107 -12.39 6.33 -16.51
N VAL A 108 -11.38 6.34 -17.38
CA VAL A 108 -10.70 7.57 -17.82
C VAL A 108 -11.67 8.49 -18.56
N GLN A 109 -12.53 7.97 -19.42
CA GLN A 109 -13.55 8.79 -20.08
C GLN A 109 -14.52 9.42 -19.06
N ALA A 110 -14.93 8.67 -18.04
CA ALA A 110 -15.77 9.22 -16.96
C ALA A 110 -15.04 10.31 -16.15
N LEU A 111 -13.75 10.10 -15.84
CA LEU A 111 -12.91 11.10 -15.18
C LEU A 111 -12.78 12.37 -16.03
N MET A 112 -12.52 12.23 -17.33
CA MET A 112 -12.42 13.36 -18.25
C MET A 112 -13.73 14.16 -18.32
N GLN A 113 -14.89 13.49 -18.29
CA GLN A 113 -16.19 14.18 -18.23
C GLN A 113 -16.33 15.06 -16.99
N ILE A 114 -15.92 14.56 -15.81
CA ILE A 114 -15.97 15.32 -14.55
C ILE A 114 -15.05 16.53 -14.62
N LEU A 115 -13.82 16.33 -15.09
CA LEU A 115 -12.84 17.42 -15.24
C LEU A 115 -13.33 18.48 -16.23
N SER A 116 -13.91 18.08 -17.37
CA SER A 116 -14.48 19.01 -18.34
C SER A 116 -15.67 19.78 -17.79
N GLN A 117 -16.54 19.13 -16.99
CA GLN A 117 -17.67 19.80 -16.36
C GLN A 117 -17.22 20.85 -15.35
N ALA A 118 -16.31 20.50 -14.43
CA ALA A 118 -15.76 21.43 -13.45
C ALA A 118 -15.01 22.60 -14.12
N SER A 119 -14.26 22.31 -15.20
CA SER A 119 -13.61 23.36 -15.99
C SER A 119 -14.60 24.33 -16.64
N ALA A 120 -15.80 23.86 -17.00
CA ALA A 120 -16.83 24.69 -17.63
C ALA A 120 -17.64 25.50 -16.60
N SER A 121 -17.89 24.95 -15.41
CA SER A 121 -18.60 25.62 -14.32
C SER A 121 -17.70 26.53 -13.47
N GLY A 122 -16.38 26.31 -13.50
CA GLY A 122 -15.42 26.99 -12.62
C GLY A 122 -15.36 26.38 -11.21
N ASP A 123 -15.86 25.16 -11.04
CA ASP A 123 -15.87 24.48 -9.74
C ASP A 123 -14.47 23.98 -9.35
N GLU A 124 -14.13 24.13 -8.08
CA GLU A 124 -12.92 23.55 -7.51
C GLU A 124 -13.10 22.05 -7.24
N LEU A 125 -12.07 21.26 -7.53
CA LEU A 125 -12.05 19.82 -7.31
C LEU A 125 -10.91 19.41 -6.37
N ASP A 126 -11.23 18.57 -5.40
CA ASP A 126 -10.22 17.80 -4.67
C ASP A 126 -9.71 16.66 -5.55
N ILE A 127 -8.57 16.89 -6.22
CA ILE A 127 -7.92 15.91 -7.10
C ILE A 127 -7.50 14.65 -6.34
N TYR A 128 -7.12 14.76 -5.06
CA TYR A 128 -6.75 13.59 -4.27
C TYR A 128 -7.97 12.68 -4.05
N LYS A 129 -9.11 13.26 -3.65
CA LYS A 129 -10.37 12.50 -3.51
C LYS A 129 -10.81 11.90 -4.85
N LEU A 130 -10.75 12.67 -5.93
CA LEU A 130 -11.16 12.23 -7.26
C LEU A 130 -10.30 11.06 -7.78
N MET A 131 -8.98 11.14 -7.63
CA MET A 131 -8.07 10.08 -8.07
C MET A 131 -8.21 8.80 -7.23
N ASN A 132 -8.50 8.93 -5.93
CA ASN A 132 -8.82 7.78 -5.09
C ASN A 132 -10.11 7.09 -5.55
N LYS A 133 -11.18 7.85 -5.81
CA LYS A 133 -12.43 7.31 -6.37
C LYS A 133 -12.20 6.59 -7.70
N PHE A 134 -11.47 7.23 -8.62
CA PHE A 134 -11.11 6.64 -9.92
C PHE A 134 -10.33 5.32 -9.77
N THR A 135 -9.32 5.31 -8.89
CA THR A 135 -8.49 4.13 -8.66
C THR A 135 -9.31 3.00 -8.04
N PHE A 136 -10.18 3.32 -7.07
CA PHE A 136 -11.02 2.34 -6.40
C PHE A 136 -12.10 1.77 -7.33
N GLU A 137 -12.75 2.59 -8.16
CA GLU A 137 -13.69 2.11 -9.19
C GLU A 137 -13.01 1.17 -10.18
N THR A 138 -11.83 1.56 -10.67
CA THR A 138 -11.07 0.78 -11.64
C THR A 138 -10.58 -0.53 -11.04
N PHE A 139 -10.07 -0.50 -9.81
CA PHE A 139 -9.64 -1.71 -9.11
C PHE A 139 -10.81 -2.66 -8.85
N THR A 140 -11.97 -2.16 -8.45
CA THR A 140 -13.13 -3.01 -8.13
C THR A 140 -13.78 -3.58 -9.38
N GLU A 141 -13.79 -2.85 -10.49
CA GLU A 141 -14.27 -3.35 -11.77
C GLU A 141 -13.32 -4.42 -12.34
N ILE A 142 -11.99 -4.21 -12.27
CA ILE A 142 -11.01 -5.21 -12.74
C ILE A 142 -10.95 -6.42 -11.80
N GLY A 143 -10.84 -6.20 -10.50
CA GLY A 143 -10.55 -7.25 -9.51
C GLY A 143 -11.78 -8.05 -9.11
N PHE A 144 -12.95 -7.42 -9.05
CA PHE A 144 -14.19 -8.07 -8.59
C PHE A 144 -15.28 -8.11 -9.66
N GLY A 145 -15.07 -7.53 -10.84
CA GLY A 145 -16.10 -7.44 -11.87
C GLY A 145 -17.28 -6.54 -11.46
N ARG A 146 -17.07 -5.63 -10.50
CA ARG A 146 -18.13 -4.79 -9.94
C ARG A 146 -17.84 -3.32 -10.16
N LYS A 147 -18.77 -2.65 -10.86
CA LYS A 147 -18.78 -1.20 -10.95
C LYS A 147 -19.53 -0.62 -9.76
N LEU A 148 -18.86 0.20 -8.96
CA LEU A 148 -19.45 0.82 -7.77
C LEU A 148 -20.21 2.12 -8.07
N GLY A 149 -19.87 2.81 -9.17
CA GLY A 149 -20.48 4.10 -9.51
C GLY A 149 -20.01 5.25 -8.60
N ASN A 150 -18.94 5.06 -7.83
CA ASN A 150 -18.45 6.04 -6.86
C ASN A 150 -17.84 7.26 -7.56
N LEU A 151 -17.28 7.10 -8.76
CA LEU A 151 -16.58 8.18 -9.48
C LEU A 151 -17.51 9.35 -9.84
N LYS A 152 -18.78 9.07 -10.13
CA LYS A 152 -19.81 10.09 -10.43
C LYS A 152 -20.69 10.44 -9.22
N SER A 153 -20.49 9.77 -8.09
CA SER A 153 -21.28 9.97 -6.87
C SER A 153 -20.68 11.08 -6.01
N LEU A 154 -21.55 11.92 -5.44
CA LEU A 154 -21.16 12.88 -4.40
C LEU A 154 -20.72 12.13 -3.13
N ASP A 155 -21.47 11.09 -2.76
CA ASP A 155 -21.20 10.26 -1.58
C ASP A 155 -20.19 9.16 -1.87
N ASP A 156 -19.47 8.75 -0.82
CA ASP A 156 -18.51 7.66 -0.87
C ASP A 156 -19.24 6.32 -0.69
N HIS A 157 -18.84 5.29 -1.45
CA HIS A 157 -19.52 4.01 -1.41
C HIS A 157 -19.25 3.29 -0.07
N PRO A 158 -20.23 2.61 0.58
CA PRO A 158 -20.01 1.98 1.89
C PRO A 158 -18.81 1.01 1.93
N PHE A 159 -18.59 0.28 0.84
CA PHE A 159 -17.40 -0.58 0.68
C PHE A 159 -16.08 0.21 0.66
N GLU A 160 -16.05 1.37 -0.01
CA GLU A 160 -14.87 2.26 -0.04
C GLU A 160 -14.57 2.76 1.38
N VAL A 161 -15.60 3.23 2.09
CA VAL A 161 -15.49 3.69 3.48
C VAL A 161 -14.97 2.58 4.39
N ALA A 162 -15.53 1.37 4.31
CA ALA A 162 -15.09 0.24 5.12
C ALA A 162 -13.63 -0.16 4.82
N PHE A 163 -13.25 -0.18 3.54
CA PHE A 163 -11.90 -0.49 3.11
C PHE A 163 -10.89 0.54 3.62
N ASP A 164 -11.23 1.82 3.52
CA ASP A 164 -10.43 2.94 4.01
C ASP A 164 -10.25 2.91 5.52
N GLN A 165 -11.33 2.67 6.27
CA GLN A 165 -11.31 2.57 7.73
C GLN A 165 -10.37 1.44 8.18
N ARG A 166 -10.46 0.27 7.53
CA ARG A 166 -9.62 -0.86 7.89
C ARG A 166 -8.15 -0.62 7.53
N THR A 167 -7.88 -0.04 6.36
CA THR A 167 -6.52 0.32 5.93
C THR A 167 -5.88 1.33 6.89
N LYS A 168 -6.63 2.37 7.31
CA LYS A 168 -6.16 3.37 8.29
C LYS A 168 -5.93 2.77 9.68
N SER A 169 -6.79 1.84 10.12
CA SER A 169 -6.58 1.12 11.39
C SER A 169 -5.30 0.32 11.34
N VAL A 170 -5.14 -0.52 10.32
CA VAL A 170 -3.95 -1.36 10.10
C VAL A 170 -2.68 -0.52 10.03
N GLN A 171 -2.70 0.62 9.33
CA GLN A 171 -1.55 1.52 9.29
C GLN A 171 -1.23 2.11 10.67
N ARG A 172 -2.24 2.52 11.45
CA ARG A 172 -2.06 3.02 12.81
C ARG A 172 -1.49 1.93 13.72
N ASP A 173 -2.06 0.74 13.65
CA ASP A 173 -1.66 -0.43 14.43
C ASP A 173 -0.24 -0.87 14.06
N PHE A 174 0.18 -0.74 12.79
CA PHE A 174 1.56 -0.96 12.39
C PHE A 174 2.50 0.08 13.01
N HIS A 175 2.15 1.37 13.01
CA HIS A 175 2.96 2.41 13.66
C HIS A 175 3.01 2.23 15.18
N ILE A 176 1.90 1.82 15.80
CA ILE A 176 1.83 1.49 17.22
C ILE A 176 2.62 0.23 17.50
N GLN A 177 2.53 -0.84 16.71
CA GLN A 177 3.26 -2.08 16.96
C GLN A 177 4.76 -1.94 16.62
N CYS A 178 5.13 -0.97 15.78
CA CYS A 178 6.49 -0.44 15.67
C CYS A 178 6.86 0.48 16.85
N GLY A 179 5.93 1.12 17.58
CA GLY A 179 6.11 1.96 18.78
C GLY A 179 6.00 1.31 20.20
N TYR A 180 4.99 0.47 20.49
CA TYR A 180 4.75 -0.43 21.63
C TYR A 180 4.81 -1.90 21.20
N GLY A 181 5.60 -2.73 21.89
CA GLY A 181 5.85 -4.12 21.48
C GLY A 181 4.94 -5.02 22.27
N SER A 182 4.27 -5.94 21.58
CA SER A 182 3.61 -7.08 22.19
C SER A 182 4.64 -7.91 22.96
N SER A 183 4.65 -7.74 24.28
CA SER A 183 5.07 -8.79 25.19
C SER A 183 4.07 -9.93 25.03
N ASN A 184 4.45 -10.98 24.31
CA ASN A 184 4.15 -12.40 24.62
C ASN A 184 4.25 -13.24 23.35
N ALA A 185 5.40 -13.89 23.19
CA ALA A 185 5.47 -15.24 22.66
C ALA A 185 6.64 -15.89 23.41
N GLY A 186 6.28 -16.72 24.40
CA GLY A 186 7.20 -17.64 25.08
C GLY A 186 7.49 -18.87 24.23
#